data_AF-A0A1J5R306-F1
#
_entry.id   AF-A0A1J5R306-F1
#
_cell.length_a   1.000
_cell.length_b   1.000
_cell.length_c   1.000
_cell.angle_alpha   90.00
_cell.angle_beta   90.00
_cell.angle_gamma   90.00
#
_symmetry.space_group_name_H-M   'P 1'
#
loop_
_entity.id
_entity.type
_entity.pdbx_description
1 polymer ?
#
loop_
_entity_poly.entity_id
_entity_poly.type
_entity_poly.pdbx_seq_one_letter_code
_entity_poly.pdbx_strand_id
1 'polypeptide(L)'
;MKRLLLMVNLLLAGGLAGAADKAGESVSSEIEPWTVAPAQYTCTSEQRANLEAEDRFCTANTDYTKEYCYGIAFIRNCSKRPAKAPPAG
;
A
#
# COMPACT_ATOMS: atom_id res chain seq x y z
N MET A 1 2.61 27.33 -51.05
CA MET A 1 2.03 27.10 -49.70
C MET A 1 3.17 26.85 -48.73
N LYS A 2 3.76 27.92 -48.20
CA LYS A 2 5.09 27.95 -47.54
C LYS A 2 5.09 29.04 -46.46
N ARG A 3 4.11 29.03 -45.55
CA ARG A 3 3.99 30.00 -44.45
C ARG A 3 3.12 29.41 -43.33
N LEU A 4 3.67 28.52 -42.51
CA LEU A 4 3.14 28.19 -41.17
C LEU A 4 4.15 27.33 -40.39
N LEU A 5 5.42 27.74 -40.47
CA LEU A 5 6.45 27.40 -39.52
C LEU A 5 6.72 28.68 -38.70
N LEU A 6 6.99 28.51 -37.41
CA LEU A 6 7.38 29.51 -36.42
C LEU A 6 6.23 30.34 -35.82
N MET A 7 5.79 29.98 -34.60
CA MET A 7 5.37 30.90 -33.51
C MET A 7 4.49 30.19 -32.45
N VAL A 8 4.87 29.01 -31.97
CA VAL A 8 4.22 28.39 -30.80
C VAL A 8 5.28 27.68 -29.96
N ASN A 9 5.85 28.44 -29.01
CA ASN A 9 6.32 27.98 -27.69
C ASN A 9 7.54 27.04 -27.69
N LEU A 10 8.82 27.43 -27.60
CA LEU A 10 9.50 28.51 -26.85
C LEU A 10 8.97 28.82 -25.44
N LEU A 11 8.23 27.91 -24.80
CA LEU A 11 7.61 28.16 -23.49
C LEU A 11 7.65 26.98 -22.51
N LEU A 12 8.58 26.04 -22.67
CA LEU A 12 8.85 25.02 -21.64
C LEU A 12 10.35 24.86 -21.34
N ALA A 13 11.10 25.95 -21.44
CA ALA A 13 12.28 26.12 -20.60
C ALA A 13 11.79 26.58 -19.21
N GLY A 14 11.54 25.63 -18.30
CA GLY A 14 11.15 25.96 -16.94
C GLY A 14 11.03 24.73 -16.05
N GLY A 15 11.93 24.60 -15.08
CA GLY A 15 11.83 23.67 -13.95
C GLY A 15 12.89 22.58 -13.99
N LEU A 16 14.06 22.82 -13.39
CA LEU A 16 14.38 22.35 -12.02
C LEU A 16 14.43 20.81 -11.98
N ALA A 17 15.63 20.23 -12.09
CA ALA A 17 16.40 19.86 -10.90
C ALA A 17 15.60 18.90 -10.00
N GLY A 18 15.80 17.61 -10.24
CA GLY A 18 15.47 16.56 -9.30
C GLY A 18 16.38 15.40 -9.66
N ALA A 19 17.37 15.15 -8.80
CA ALA A 19 18.10 13.90 -8.82
C ALA A 19 17.08 12.78 -9.00
N ALA A 20 17.28 11.90 -9.97
CA ALA A 20 16.60 10.62 -9.95
C ALA A 20 17.21 9.88 -8.75
N ASP A 21 16.63 10.11 -7.58
CA ASP A 21 16.91 9.39 -6.36
C ASP A 21 16.81 7.91 -6.69
N LYS A 22 17.98 7.27 -6.76
CA LYS A 22 18.13 5.84 -6.52
C LYS A 22 17.82 5.62 -5.04
N ALA A 23 16.56 5.74 -4.64
CA ALA A 23 16.14 5.48 -3.27
C ALA A 23 14.77 4.81 -3.30
N GLY A 24 14.73 3.61 -2.72
CA GLY A 24 13.61 2.69 -2.80
C GLY A 24 13.97 1.52 -3.69
N GLU A 25 14.97 0.75 -3.28
CA GLU A 25 14.80 -0.70 -3.31
C GLU A 25 13.44 -0.93 -2.66
N SER A 26 12.40 -1.06 -3.50
CA SER A 26 11.08 -1.45 -3.03
C SER A 26 11.36 -2.73 -2.29
N VAL A 27 11.19 -2.69 -0.97
CA VAL A 27 11.18 -3.87 -0.15
C VAL A 27 10.01 -4.68 -0.68
N SER A 28 10.26 -5.46 -1.74
CA SER A 28 9.46 -6.57 -2.18
C SER A 28 9.74 -7.71 -1.20
N SER A 29 9.64 -7.41 0.10
CA SER A 29 9.37 -8.43 1.09
C SER A 29 7.99 -8.93 0.74
N GLU A 30 7.93 -10.17 0.26
CA GLU A 30 6.76 -10.97 -0.05
C GLU A 30 5.43 -10.32 0.35
N ILE A 31 4.54 -10.12 -0.63
CA ILE A 31 3.13 -9.80 -0.34
C ILE A 31 2.63 -10.90 0.61
N GLU A 32 2.44 -10.55 1.87
CA GLU A 32 2.06 -11.54 2.87
C GLU A 32 0.69 -12.12 2.52
N PRO A 33 0.52 -13.45 2.58
CA PRO A 33 -0.77 -14.05 2.33
C PRO A 33 -1.80 -13.52 3.33
N TRP A 34 -2.92 -12.99 2.85
CA TRP A 34 -4.05 -12.56 3.67
C TRP A 34 -4.56 -13.67 4.62
N THR A 35 -4.33 -14.94 4.24
CA THR A 35 -4.70 -16.12 5.03
C THR A 35 -3.93 -16.25 6.35
N VAL A 36 -2.70 -15.72 6.45
CA VAL A 36 -1.87 -15.84 7.67
C VAL A 36 -1.92 -14.60 8.56
N ALA A 37 -2.53 -13.52 8.07
CA ALA A 37 -2.57 -12.22 8.75
C ALA A 37 -3.09 -12.29 10.21
N PRO A 38 -4.19 -13.01 10.53
CA PRO A 38 -4.68 -13.06 11.91
C PRO A 38 -3.71 -13.68 12.92
N ALA A 39 -2.79 -14.54 12.46
CA ALA A 39 -1.76 -15.16 13.30
C ALA A 39 -0.55 -14.23 13.50
N GLN A 40 -0.21 -13.45 12.48
CA GLN A 40 1.01 -12.64 12.45
C GLN A 40 0.79 -11.20 12.91
N TYR A 41 -0.45 -10.72 12.99
CA TYR A 41 -0.77 -9.35 13.32
C TYR A 41 -1.58 -9.26 14.63
N THR A 42 -1.68 -8.06 15.17
CA THR A 42 -2.49 -7.71 16.33
C THR A 42 -3.04 -6.30 16.17
N CYS A 43 -4.27 -6.08 16.61
CA CYS A 43 -4.94 -4.79 16.51
C CYS A 43 -5.25 -4.24 17.91
N THR A 44 -5.02 -2.96 18.12
CA THR A 44 -5.64 -2.22 19.22
C THR A 44 -7.16 -2.10 18.98
N SER A 45 -7.89 -1.63 19.99
CA SER A 45 -9.33 -1.40 19.86
C SER A 45 -9.67 -0.39 18.76
N GLU A 46 -8.85 0.65 18.59
CA GLU A 46 -9.03 1.67 17.55
C GLU A 46 -8.77 1.12 16.15
N GLN A 47 -7.65 0.39 15.97
CA GLN A 47 -7.33 -0.27 14.70
C GLN A 47 -8.42 -1.27 14.28
N ARG A 48 -9.07 -1.91 15.25
CA ARG A 48 -10.17 -2.84 14.99
C ARG A 48 -11.39 -2.16 14.39
N ALA A 49 -11.71 -0.94 14.82
CA ALA A 49 -12.82 -0.19 14.23
C ALA A 49 -12.58 0.09 12.74
N ASN A 50 -11.35 0.43 12.36
CA ASN A 50 -10.97 0.66 10.96
C ASN A 50 -10.98 -0.65 10.16
N LEU A 51 -10.47 -1.74 10.73
CA LEU A 51 -10.56 -3.07 10.14
C LEU A 51 -12.01 -3.45 9.84
N GLU A 52 -12.92 -3.30 10.80
CA GLU A 52 -14.33 -3.68 10.64
C GLU A 52 -15.04 -2.82 9.59
N ALA A 53 -14.68 -1.53 9.50
CA ALA A 53 -15.20 -0.65 8.46
C ALA A 53 -14.71 -1.08 7.06
N GLU A 54 -13.42 -1.41 6.92
CA GLU A 54 -12.85 -1.85 5.65
C GLU A 54 -13.33 -3.24 5.23
N ASP A 55 -13.43 -4.20 6.16
CA ASP A 55 -14.00 -5.54 5.90
C ASP A 55 -15.44 -5.43 5.39
N ARG A 56 -16.26 -4.60 6.05
CA ARG A 56 -17.64 -4.34 5.63
C ARG A 56 -17.69 -3.69 4.26
N PHE A 57 -16.84 -2.71 4.00
CA PHE A 57 -16.76 -2.04 2.70
C PHE A 57 -16.39 -3.03 1.60
N CYS A 58 -15.35 -3.85 1.80
CA CYS A 58 -14.89 -4.86 0.85
C CYS A 58 -15.99 -5.88 0.56
N THR A 59 -16.60 -6.44 1.61
CA THR A 59 -17.66 -7.45 1.48
C THR A 59 -18.90 -6.91 0.77
N ALA A 60 -19.22 -5.61 0.93
CA ALA A 60 -20.39 -5.00 0.31
C ALA A 60 -20.17 -4.56 -1.15
N ASN A 61 -18.91 -4.37 -1.58
CA ASN A 61 -18.59 -3.76 -2.87
C ASN A 61 -17.79 -4.67 -3.80
N THR A 62 -17.52 -5.92 -3.39
CA THR A 62 -16.75 -6.89 -4.18
C THR A 62 -17.36 -8.28 -4.05
N ASP A 63 -17.00 -9.17 -4.98
CA ASP A 63 -17.37 -10.60 -4.93
C ASP A 63 -16.31 -11.45 -4.20
N TYR A 64 -15.37 -10.81 -3.49
CA TYR A 64 -14.36 -11.53 -2.74
C TYR A 64 -14.94 -12.25 -1.53
N THR A 65 -14.28 -13.33 -1.11
CA THR A 65 -14.73 -14.05 0.09
C THR A 65 -14.56 -13.18 1.32
N LYS A 66 -15.40 -13.41 2.33
CA LYS A 66 -15.33 -12.70 3.60
C LYS A 66 -13.95 -12.84 4.24
N GLU A 67 -13.34 -14.03 4.15
CA GLU A 67 -12.02 -14.31 4.70
C GLU A 67 -10.92 -13.51 4.00
N TYR A 68 -11.03 -13.31 2.69
CA TYR A 68 -10.12 -12.47 1.92
C TYR A 68 -10.22 -11.01 2.35
N CYS A 69 -11.44 -10.47 2.37
CA CYS A 69 -11.70 -9.09 2.79
C CYS A 69 -11.17 -8.82 4.20
N TYR A 70 -11.48 -9.72 5.13
CA TYR A 70 -11.01 -9.64 6.50
C TYR A 70 -9.48 -9.71 6.59
N GLY A 71 -8.85 -10.66 5.89
CA GLY A 71 -7.40 -10.85 5.94
C GLY A 71 -6.61 -9.64 5.39
N ILE A 72 -7.05 -9.07 4.26
CA ILE A 72 -6.44 -7.87 3.70
C ILE A 72 -6.67 -6.65 4.60
N ALA A 73 -7.89 -6.48 5.13
CA ALA A 73 -8.17 -5.41 6.09
C ALA A 73 -7.29 -5.53 7.35
N PHE A 74 -7.01 -6.77 7.77
CA PHE A 74 -6.10 -7.05 8.89
C PHE A 74 -4.67 -6.59 8.61
N ILE A 75 -4.11 -6.92 7.44
CA ILE A 75 -2.76 -6.52 7.03
C ILE A 75 -2.62 -4.99 6.99
N ARG A 76 -3.65 -4.30 6.51
CA ARG A 76 -3.61 -2.84 6.29
C ARG A 76 -3.82 -2.02 7.56
N ASN A 77 -4.65 -2.49 8.49
CA ASN A 77 -5.05 -1.70 9.65
C ASN A 77 -4.33 -2.09 10.95
N CYS A 78 -3.84 -3.33 11.04
CA CYS A 78 -3.27 -3.85 12.27
C CYS A 78 -1.74 -3.90 12.23
N SER A 79 -1.13 -4.00 13.39
CA SER A 79 0.32 -4.03 13.52
C SER A 79 0.84 -5.46 13.53
N LYS A 80 1.94 -5.71 12.81
CA LYS A 80 2.61 -7.01 12.83
C LYS A 80 3.12 -7.30 14.24
N ARG A 81 2.90 -8.52 14.73
CA ARG A 81 3.42 -8.96 16.03
C ARG A 81 4.94 -8.98 15.96
N PRO A 82 5.63 -8.51 17.01
CA PRO A 82 7.07 -8.66 17.08
C PRO A 82 7.42 -10.15 17.03
N ALA A 83 8.43 -10.50 16.23
CA ALA A 83 8.95 -11.87 16.22
C ALA A 83 9.35 -12.24 17.65
N LYS A 84 8.89 -13.40 18.14
CA LYS A 84 9.30 -13.89 19.45
C LYS A 84 10.82 -13.98 19.45
N ALA A 85 11.48 -13.26 20.34
CA ALA A 85 12.93 -13.36 20.47
C ALA A 85 13.30 -14.85 20.66
N PRO A 86 14.34 -15.35 19.98
CA PRO A 86 14.78 -16.73 20.17
C PRO A 86 15.06 -16.96 21.66
N PRO A 87 14.83 -18.18 22.18
CA PRO A 87 15.16 -18.47 23.57
C PRO A 87 16.63 -18.15 23.81
N ALA A 88 16.91 -17.35 24.84
CA ALA A 88 18.27 -17.17 25.32
C ALA A 88 18.76 -18.55 25.77
N GLY A 89 19.72 -19.11 25.04
CA GLY A 89 20.37 -20.37 25.36
C GLY A 89 21.29 -20.27 26.57
#